data_AF-A0A3B0WRH6-F1
#
_entry.id   AF-A0A3B0WRH6-F1
#
_cell.length_a   1.000
_cell.length_b   1.000
_cell.length_c   1.000
_cell.angle_alpha   90.00
_cell.angle_beta   90.00
_cell.angle_gamma   90.00
#
_symmetry.space_group_name_H-M   'P 1'
#
loop_
_entity.id
_entity.type
_entity.pdbx_description
1 polymer ?
#
loop_
_entity_poly.entity_id
_entity_poly.type
_entity_poly.pdbx_seq_one_letter_code
_entity_poly.pdbx_strand_id
1 'polypeptide(L)'
;MLGAGLGMKLAHMRNNKPHQKCTRCGLRYTIDKEYCSHCHGLSDSQLIELKEKISNDHEENHKLGKIFIVVAFIIAGIMLVVIL
;
A
#
# COMPACT_ATOMS: atom_id res chain seq x y z
N MET A 1 6.59 19.18 27.16
CA MET A 1 7.17 18.07 26.37
C MET A 1 6.56 18.02 24.96
N LEU A 2 6.67 19.10 24.17
CA LEU A 2 5.95 19.27 22.88
C LEU A 2 6.88 19.67 21.71
N GLY A 3 8.12 19.18 21.70
CA GLY A 3 9.13 19.58 20.71
C GLY A 3 9.68 18.48 19.80
N ALA A 4 9.52 17.19 20.15
CA ALA A 4 10.27 16.11 19.50
C ALA A 4 9.65 15.59 18.19
N GLY A 5 8.35 15.79 17.95
CA GLY A 5 7.65 15.18 16.80
C GLY A 5 7.87 15.88 15.46
N LEU A 6 8.07 17.21 15.46
CA LEU A 6 8.17 18.00 14.22
C LEU A 6 9.51 17.80 13.49
N GLY A 7 10.61 17.67 14.23
CA GLY A 7 11.95 17.47 13.66
C GLY A 7 12.08 16.15 12.90
N MET A 8 11.52 15.05 13.44
CA MET A 8 11.52 13.75 12.78
C MET A 8 10.70 13.76 11.48
N LYS A 9 9.55 14.46 11.49
CA LYS A 9 8.67 14.54 10.32
C LYS A 9 9.33 15.30 9.16
N LEU A 10 10.06 16.37 9.46
CA LEU A 10 10.79 17.16 8.46
C LEU A 10 12.03 16.44 7.93
N ALA A 11 12.77 15.73 8.78
CA ALA A 11 13.89 14.89 8.36
C ALA A 11 13.43 13.74 7.44
N HIS A 12 12.28 13.14 7.73
CA HIS A 12 11.71 12.08 6.90
C HIS A 12 11.23 12.60 5.53
N MET A 13 10.61 13.78 5.46
CA MET A 13 10.17 14.37 4.19
C MET A 13 11.33 14.73 3.26
N ARG A 14 12.49 15.11 3.79
CA ARG A 14 13.67 15.48 2.98
C ARG A 14 14.21 14.31 2.13
N ASN A 15 14.08 13.08 2.62
CA ASN A 15 14.57 11.89 1.90
C ASN A 15 13.52 11.28 0.95
N ASN A 16 12.28 11.80 0.97
CA ASN A 16 11.21 11.25 0.16
C ASN A 16 11.28 11.86 -1.25
N LYS A 17 11.84 11.09 -2.19
CA LYS A 17 11.93 11.51 -3.60
C LYS A 17 10.53 11.61 -4.20
N PRO A 18 10.27 12.60 -5.08
CA PRO A 18 8.97 12.67 -5.74
C PRO A 18 8.77 11.44 -6.63
N HIS A 19 7.54 10.96 -6.69
CA HIS A 19 7.15 9.78 -7.46
C HIS A 19 6.12 10.15 -8.54
N GLN A 20 6.21 9.49 -9.68
CA GLN A 20 5.26 9.58 -10.79
C GLN A 20 4.63 8.22 -11.09
N LYS A 21 3.43 8.21 -11.68
CA LYS A 21 2.72 6.98 -12.06
C LYS A 21 3.17 6.54 -13.46
N CYS A 22 3.56 5.27 -13.59
CA CYS A 22 3.88 4.69 -14.89
C CYS A 22 2.62 4.44 -15.72
N THR A 23 2.64 4.81 -17.00
CA THR A 23 1.54 4.58 -17.95
C THR A 23 1.39 3.12 -18.38
N ARG A 24 2.49 2.34 -18.42
CA ARG A 24 2.47 0.91 -18.82
C ARG A 24 1.97 0.00 -17.70
N CYS A 25 2.65 0.00 -16.56
CA CYS A 25 2.36 -0.90 -15.45
C CYS A 25 1.45 -0.31 -14.36
N GLY A 26 1.24 1.01 -14.33
CA GLY A 26 0.39 1.66 -13.33
C GLY A 26 1.03 1.89 -11.95
N LEU A 27 2.21 1.32 -11.69
CA LEU A 27 2.97 1.52 -10.45
C LEU A 27 3.63 2.90 -10.36
N ARG A 28 3.87 3.36 -9.14
CA ARG A 28 4.62 4.60 -8.88
C ARG A 28 6.12 4.33 -8.87
N TYR A 29 6.90 5.17 -9.54
CA TYR A 29 8.37 5.14 -9.53
C TYR A 29 8.93 6.54 -9.32
N THR A 30 10.18 6.65 -8.87
CA THR A 30 10.82 7.94 -8.62
C THR A 30 11.07 8.70 -9.92
N ILE A 31 10.89 10.03 -9.89
CA ILE A 31 11.03 10.90 -11.08
C ILE A 31 12.50 11.01 -11.52
N ASP A 32 13.46 10.74 -10.64
CA ASP A 32 14.90 10.73 -10.96
C ASP A 32 15.32 9.58 -11.90
N LYS A 33 14.42 8.63 -12.18
CA LYS A 33 14.66 7.57 -13.16
C LYS A 33 14.03 7.93 -14.50
N GLU A 34 14.82 7.90 -15.56
CA GLU A 34 14.34 8.08 -16.95
C GLU A 34 13.33 6.99 -17.34
N TYR A 35 13.52 5.78 -16.82
CA TYR A 35 12.69 4.62 -17.13
C TYR A 35 12.02 4.01 -15.90
N CYS A 36 10.85 3.43 -16.10
CA CYS A 36 10.13 2.73 -15.03
C CYS A 36 10.92 1.51 -14.54
N SER A 37 11.32 1.50 -13.27
CA SER A 37 12.09 0.38 -12.68
C SER A 37 11.33 -0.95 -12.57
N HIS A 38 10.03 -0.97 -12.87
CA HIS A 38 9.20 -2.18 -12.76
C HIS A 38 8.96 -2.86 -14.11
N CYS A 39 8.88 -2.08 -15.19
CA CYS A 39 8.44 -2.59 -16.50
C CYS A 39 9.31 -2.15 -17.67
N HIS A 40 10.39 -1.41 -17.42
CA HIS A 40 11.36 -1.12 -18.46
C HIS A 40 12.04 -2.43 -18.90
N GLY A 41 12.10 -2.68 -20.21
CA GLY A 41 12.62 -3.93 -20.78
C GLY A 41 11.64 -5.10 -20.82
N LEU A 42 10.43 -4.97 -20.24
CA LEU A 42 9.43 -6.03 -20.32
C LEU A 42 8.67 -5.98 -21.65
N SER A 43 8.54 -7.16 -22.26
CA SER A 43 7.59 -7.42 -23.35
C SER A 43 6.15 -7.30 -22.86
N ASP A 44 5.19 -7.23 -23.78
CA ASP A 44 3.78 -7.12 -23.39
C ASP A 44 3.25 -8.37 -22.67
N SER A 45 3.77 -9.56 -23.01
CA SER A 45 3.44 -10.79 -22.28
C SER A 45 3.94 -10.75 -20.82
N GLN A 46 5.18 -10.31 -20.59
CA GLN A 46 5.73 -10.16 -19.24
C GLN A 46 5.02 -9.04 -18.45
N LEU A 47 4.52 -8.01 -19.14
CA LEU A 47 3.75 -6.94 -18.51
C LEU A 47 2.39 -7.42 -17.99
N ILE A 48 1.76 -8.37 -18.68
CA ILE A 48 0.51 -9.00 -18.24
C ILE A 48 0.74 -9.82 -16.97
N GLU A 49 1.77 -10.66 -16.97
CA GLU A 49 2.15 -11.47 -15.79
C GLU A 49 2.48 -10.59 -14.58
N LEU A 50 3.21 -9.48 -14.80
CA LEU A 50 3.49 -8.50 -13.76
C LEU A 50 2.21 -7.89 -13.18
N LYS A 51 1.24 -7.52 -14.03
CA LYS A 51 -0.04 -6.95 -13.59
C LYS A 51 -0.89 -7.94 -12.81
N GLU A 52 -0.92 -9.20 -13.26
CA GLU A 52 -1.63 -10.28 -12.57
C GLU A 52 -1.05 -10.50 -11.17
N LYS A 53 0.29 -10.56 -11.06
CA LYS A 53 0.97 -10.66 -9.77
C LYS A 53 0.63 -9.50 -8.83
N ILE A 54 0.68 -8.26 -9.32
CA ILE A 54 0.32 -7.07 -8.53
C ILE A 54 -1.13 -7.14 -8.06
N SER A 55 -2.05 -7.58 -8.93
CA SER A 55 -3.46 -7.73 -8.57
C SER A 55 -3.65 -8.76 -7.46
N ASN A 56 -2.98 -9.90 -7.56
CA ASN A 56 -3.08 -10.98 -6.59
C ASN A 56 -2.51 -10.56 -5.23
N ASP A 57 -1.36 -9.89 -5.21
CA ASP A 57 -0.74 -9.35 -3.98
C ASP A 57 -1.65 -8.30 -3.31
N HIS A 58 -2.40 -7.51 -4.09
CA HIS A 58 -3.36 -6.55 -3.55
C HIS A 58 -4.59 -7.22 -2.92
N GLU A 59 -5.04 -8.34 -3.48
CA GLU A 59 -6.22 -9.07 -3.00
C GLU A 59 -5.95 -9.82 -1.68
N GLU A 60 -4.73 -10.36 -1.53
CA GLU A 60 -4.25 -11.01 -0.30
C GLU A 60 -4.34 -10.07 0.93
N ASN A 61 -3.90 -8.82 0.77
CA ASN A 61 -3.91 -7.84 1.86
C ASN A 61 -5.33 -7.42 2.29
N HIS A 62 -6.31 -7.49 1.38
CA HIS A 62 -7.69 -7.11 1.67
C HIS A 62 -8.43 -8.15 2.53
N LYS A 63 -7.93 -9.40 2.60
CA LYS A 63 -8.50 -10.48 3.42
C LYS A 63 -8.29 -10.21 4.92
N LEU A 64 -7.14 -9.66 5.30
CA LEU A 64 -6.84 -9.33 6.71
C LEU A 64 -7.82 -8.30 7.27
N GLY A 65 -8.08 -7.21 6.54
CA GLY A 65 -9.01 -6.18 6.97
C GLY A 65 -10.42 -6.70 7.21
N LYS A 66 -10.91 -7.60 6.33
CA LYS A 66 -12.22 -8.24 6.50
C LYS A 66 -12.29 -9.11 7.76
N ILE A 67 -11.24 -9.88 8.05
CA ILE A 67 -11.19 -10.74 9.26
C ILE A 67 -11.27 -9.88 10.52
N PHE A 68 -10.51 -8.78 10.61
CA PHE A 68 -10.56 -7.89 11.76
C PHE A 68 -11.94 -7.27 11.97
N ILE A 69 -12.63 -6.87 10.90
CA ILE A 69 -13.99 -6.33 10.97
C ILE A 69 -14.96 -7.39 11.52
N VAL A 70 -14.90 -8.62 11.02
CA VAL A 70 -15.76 -9.72 11.50
C VAL A 70 -15.51 -10.00 12.98
N VAL A 71 -14.25 -10.11 13.40
CA VAL A 71 -13.88 -10.33 14.81
C VAL A 71 -14.39 -9.18 15.70
N ALA A 72 -14.28 -7.94 15.25
CA ALA A 72 -14.78 -6.79 16.00
C ALA A 72 -16.30 -6.85 16.20
N PHE A 73 -17.07 -7.24 15.17
CA PHE A 73 -18.52 -7.42 15.31
C PHE A 73 -18.90 -8.55 16.27
N ILE A 74 -18.16 -9.66 16.26
CA ILE A 74 -18.39 -10.77 17.21
C ILE A 74 -18.18 -10.30 18.65
N ILE A 75 -17.07 -9.60 18.92
CA ILE A 75 -16.75 -9.08 20.26
C ILE A 75 -17.82 -8.05 20.70
N ALA A 76 -18.21 -7.14 19.80
CA ALA A 76 -19.23 -6.14 20.08
C ALA A 76 -20.58 -6.80 20.41
N GLY A 77 -20.98 -7.82 19.66
CA GLY A 77 -22.20 -8.58 19.91
C GLY A 77 -22.18 -9.29 21.27
N ILE A 78 -21.06 -9.92 21.63
CA ILE A 78 -20.89 -10.56 22.95
C ILE A 78 -21.00 -9.52 24.06
N MET A 79 -20.31 -8.38 23.95
CA MET A 79 -20.37 -7.30 24.94
C MET A 79 -21.79 -6.77 25.12
N LEU A 80 -22.55 -6.64 24.03
CA LEU A 80 -23.94 -6.16 24.08
C LEU A 80 -24.83 -7.14 24.85
N VAL A 81 -24.66 -8.45 24.63
CA VAL A 81 -25.39 -9.50 25.37
C VAL A 81 -24.99 -9.54 26.84
N VAL A 82 -23.72 -9.27 27.18
CA VAL A 82 -23.23 -9.27 28.58
C VAL A 82 -23.73 -8.05 29.36
N ILE A 83 -23.96 -6.92 28.69
CA ILE A 83 -24.40 -5.66 29.32
C ILE A 83 -25.93 -5.61 29.50
N LEU A 84 -26.69 -6.31 28.65
CA LEU A 84 -28.15 -6.46 28.76
C LEU A 84 -28.55 -7.43 29.87
#